data_AF-A0A380P8A0-F1
#
_entry.id   AF-A0A380P8A0-F1
#
_cell.length_a   1.000
_cell.length_b   1.000
_cell.length_c   1.000
_cell.angle_alpha   90.00
_cell.angle_beta   90.00
_cell.angle_gamma   90.00
#
_symmetry.space_group_name_H-M   'P 1'
#
loop_
_entity.id
_entity.type
_entity.pdbx_description
1 polymer ?
#
loop_
_entity_poly.entity_id
_entity_poly.type
_entity_poly.pdbx_seq_one_letter_code
_entity_poly.pdbx_strand_id
1 'polypeptide(L)' 'MTEHDAWRHGRPNKAVLLVQHQQGVKNLYKLISEANTNYFYRVPRVPRSLLNKYRDGLLVGTGIRLASSGKL' A
#
# COMPACT_ATOMS: atom_id res chain seq x y z
N MET A 1 1.28 -25.36 0.43
CA MET A 1 0.97 -23.95 0.75
C MET A 1 2.07 -23.10 0.13
N THR A 2 1.78 -22.33 -0.92
CA THR A 2 2.79 -21.56 -1.66
C THR A 2 3.21 -20.33 -0.88
N GLU A 3 4.51 -20.18 -0.68
CA GLU A 3 5.18 -19.12 0.10
C GLU A 3 4.83 -17.69 -0.37
N HIS A 4 4.39 -17.54 -1.63
CA HIS A 4 4.13 -16.28 -2.32
C HIS A 4 2.86 -15.49 -1.86
N ASP A 5 2.06 -16.04 -0.96
CA ASP A 5 0.71 -15.53 -0.67
C ASP A 5 0.54 -14.96 0.75
N ALA A 6 1.64 -14.81 1.49
CA ALA A 6 1.63 -14.30 2.86
C ALA A 6 0.95 -12.92 3.00
N TRP A 7 1.06 -12.06 1.97
CA TRP A 7 0.45 -10.73 1.95
C TRP A 7 -1.09 -10.75 1.94
N ARG A 8 -1.72 -11.88 1.56
CA ARG A 8 -3.18 -12.03 1.53
C ARG A 8 -3.79 -12.19 2.94
N HIS A 9 -3.01 -12.72 3.88
CA HIS A 9 -3.47 -13.05 5.24
C HIS A 9 -3.25 -11.91 6.24
N GLY A 10 -2.33 -10.99 5.97
CA GLY A 10 -2.06 -9.84 6.83
C GLY A 10 -3.23 -8.84 6.86
N ARG A 11 -3.52 -8.28 8.03
CA ARG A 11 -4.44 -7.13 8.14
C ARG A 11 -3.82 -5.93 7.40
N PRO A 12 -4.52 -5.33 6.42
CA PRO A 12 -3.99 -4.20 5.69
C PRO A 12 -3.91 -2.97 6.62
N ASN A 13 -2.72 -2.37 6.66
CA ASN A 13 -2.50 -1.10 7.36
C ASN A 13 -2.71 0.07 6.39
N LYS A 14 -3.20 1.20 6.91
CA LYS A 14 -3.35 2.43 6.14
C LYS A 14 -2.09 3.28 6.28
N ALA A 15 -1.70 3.94 5.20
CA ALA A 15 -0.62 4.91 5.15
C ALA A 15 -1.06 6.11 4.30
N VAL A 16 -0.50 7.30 4.58
CA VAL A 16 -0.67 8.47 3.72
C VAL A 16 0.57 8.59 2.84
N LEU A 17 0.36 8.80 1.55
CA LEU A 17 1.41 8.99 0.56
C LEU A 17 1.30 10.41 0.02
N LEU A 18 2.33 11.22 0.22
CA LEU A 18 2.44 12.55 -0.40
C LEU A 18 3.51 12.50 -1.48
N VAL A 19 3.28 13.19 -2.58
CA VAL A 19 4.22 13.24 -3.70
C VAL A 19 5.12 14.47 -3.57
N GLN A 20 6.43 14.29 -3.71
CA GLN A 20 7.41 15.39 -3.61
C GLN A 20 7.70 16.05 -4.96
N HIS A 21 7.80 15.25 -6.03
CA HIS A 21 8.16 15.73 -7.37
C HIS A 21 7.61 14.81 -8.46
N GLN A 22 7.80 15.20 -9.73
CA GLN A 22 7.21 14.52 -10.91
C GLN A 22 7.48 13.02 -10.98
N GLN A 23 8.67 12.57 -10.58
CA GLN A 23 9.00 11.14 -10.53
C GLN A 23 8.11 10.38 -9.53
N GLY A 24 7.78 11.01 -8.40
CA GLY A 24 6.85 10.47 -7.41
C GLY A 24 5.43 10.30 -7.96
N VAL A 25 4.97 11.19 -8.86
CA VAL A 25 3.66 11.03 -9.53
C VAL A 25 3.63 9.75 -10.35
N LYS A 26 4.67 9.51 -11.16
CA LYS A 26 4.80 8.29 -11.97
C LYS A 26 4.85 7.03 -11.07
N ASN A 27 5.58 7.10 -9.97
CA ASN A 27 5.69 6.01 -9.01
C ASN A 27 4.37 5.73 -8.28
N LEU A 28 3.61 6.77 -7.93
CA LEU A 28 2.28 6.65 -7.35
C LEU A 28 1.32 5.95 -8.33
N TYR A 29 1.30 6.33 -9.60
CA TYR A 29 0.47 5.66 -10.60
C TYR A 29 0.83 4.18 -10.76
N LYS A 30 2.12 3.85 -10.82
CA LYS A 30 2.57 2.44 -10.85
C LYS A 30 2.10 1.67 -9.63
N LEU A 31 2.20 2.24 -8.43
CA LEU A 31 1.70 1.62 -7.20
C LEU A 31 0.20 1.35 -7.23
N ILE A 32 -0.59 2.33 -7.70
CA ILE A 32 -2.04 2.19 -7.82
C ILE A 32 -2.38 1.09 -8.84
N SER A 33 -1.73 1.09 -10.00
CA SER A 33 -1.96 0.06 -11.03
C SER A 33 -1.65 -1.33 -10.49
N GLU A 34 -0.45 -1.54 -9.93
CA GLU A 34 -0.01 -2.83 -9.37
C GLU A 34 -0.94 -3.34 -8.25
N ALA A 35 -1.42 -2.43 -7.39
CA ALA A 35 -2.35 -2.78 -6.32
C ALA A 35 -3.71 -3.27 -6.83
N ASN A 36 -4.14 -2.81 -8.01
CA ASN A 36 -5.42 -3.19 -8.62
C ASN A 36 -5.29 -4.36 -9.60
N THR A 37 -4.12 -4.60 -10.19
CA THR A 37 -3.93 -5.69 -11.16
C THR A 37 -3.33 -6.94 -10.52
N ASN A 38 -2.22 -6.81 -9.78
CA ASN A 38 -1.41 -7.94 -9.33
C ASN A 38 -1.62 -8.28 -7.85
N TYR A 39 -1.91 -7.27 -7.03
CA TYR A 39 -2.07 -7.42 -5.58
C TYR A 39 -3.50 -7.13 -5.10
N PHE A 40 -4.47 -7.24 -6.00
CA PHE A 40 -5.87 -7.13 -5.66
C PHE A 40 -6.37 -8.42 -5.00
N TYR A 41 -7.14 -8.28 -3.91
CA TYR A 41 -7.83 -9.41 -3.28
C TYR A 41 -9.29 -9.04 -3.00
N ARG A 42 -9.60 -8.59 -1.78
CA ARG A 42 -10.91 -7.97 -1.46
C ARG A 42 -10.88 -6.44 -1.56
N VAL A 43 -9.69 -5.88 -1.38
CA VAL A 43 -9.35 -4.46 -1.50
C VAL A 43 -7.98 -4.39 -2.17
N PRO A 44 -7.66 -3.33 -2.92
CA PRO A 44 -6.32 -3.15 -3.45
C PRO A 44 -5.32 -3.05 -2.30
N ARG A 45 -4.23 -3.83 -2.37
CA ARG A 45 -3.19 -3.86 -1.35
C ARG A 45 -1.84 -3.53 -1.96
N VAL A 46 -1.01 -2.86 -1.18
CA VAL A 46 0.37 -2.52 -1.56
C VAL A 46 1.31 -3.25 -0.61
N PRO A 47 2.01 -4.30 -1.05
CA PRO A 47 3.05 -4.93 -0.25
C PRO A 47 4.18 -3.95 0.07
N ARG A 48 4.81 -4.12 1.23
CA ARG A 48 5.90 -3.22 1.68
C ARG A 48 7.12 -3.26 0.74
N SER A 49 7.40 -4.42 0.15
CA SER A 49 8.46 -4.57 -0.87
C SER A 49 8.17 -3.75 -2.12
N LEU A 50 6.92 -3.76 -2.61
CA LEU A 50 6.47 -2.97 -3.74
C LEU A 50 6.53 -1.45 -3.43
N LEU A 51 6.09 -1.05 -2.24
CA LEU A 51 6.20 0.34 -1.80
C LEU A 51 7.66 0.82 -1.74
N ASN A 52 8.57 -0.03 -1.25
CA ASN A 52 9.99 0.30 -1.22
C ASN A 52 10.59 0.42 -2.63
N LYS A 53 10.15 -0.40 -3.58
CA LYS A 53 10.58 -0.34 -4.99
C LYS A 53 10.24 1.01 -5.64
N TYR A 54 9.09 1.58 -5.30
CA TYR A 54 8.60 2.85 -5.86
C TYR A 54 8.65 4.00 -4.84
N ARG A 55 9.53 3.91 -3.83
CA ARG A 55 9.60 4.85 -2.70
C ARG A 55 10.06 6.25 -3.10
N ASP A 56 10.82 6.33 -4.19
CA ASP A 56 11.39 7.58 -4.70
C ASP A 56 10.29 8.61 -5.05
N GLY A 57 10.52 9.85 -4.65
CA GLY A 57 9.56 10.95 -4.82
C GLY A 57 8.29 10.84 -3.99
N LEU A 58 8.20 9.91 -3.04
CA LEU A 58 7.06 9.78 -2.12
C LEU A 58 7.48 10.14 -0.69
N LEU A 59 6.59 10.71 0.10
CA LEU A 59 6.67 10.78 1.56
C LEU A 59 5.61 9.85 2.12
N VAL A 60 6.03 8.93 2.99
CA VAL A 60 5.13 7.97 3.64
C VAL A 60 4.88 8.45 5.05
N GLY A 61 3.66 8.91 5.32
CA GLY A 61 3.18 9.22 6.65
C GLY A 61 2.50 8.01 7.29
N THR A 62 2.55 7.94 8.63
CA THR A 62 1.70 7.02 9.39
C THR A 62 0.24 7.36 9.09
N GLY A 63 -0.49 6.42 8.49
CA GLY A 63 -1.88 6.64 8.12
C GLY A 63 -2.78 6.85 9.33
N ILE A 64 -3.95 7.41 9.09
CA ILE A 64 -4.95 7.57 10.16
C ILE A 64 -5.28 6.20 10.75
N ARG A 65 -5.22 6.11 12.08
CA ARG A 65 -5.68 4.93 12.79
C ARG A 65 -7.18 4.87 12.60
N LEU A 66 -7.67 3.88 11.86
CA LEU A 66 -9.07 3.51 12.00
C LEU A 66 -9.18 2.94 13.41
N ALA A 67 -9.75 3.70 14.35
CA ALA A 67 -10.19 3.13 15.60
C ALA A 67 -11.15 2.02 15.20
N SER A 68 -10.73 0.76 15.32
CA SER A 68 -11.69 -0.32 15.33
C SER A 68 -12.49 -0.10 16.60
N SER A 69 -13.66 0.51 16.46
CA SER A 69 -14.67 0.63 17.50
C SER A 69 -14.96 -0.79 17.99
N GLY A 70 -14.23 -1.18 19.03
CA GLY A 70 -14.51 -2.36 19.81
C GLY A 70 -15.49 -1.94 20.89
N LYS A 71 -16.67 -2.54 20.86
CA LYS A 71 -17.59 -2.76 21.98
C LYS A 71 -18.19 -1.51 22.63
N LEU A 72 -19.47 -1.28 22.33
CA LEU A 72 -20.48 -1.22 23.39
C LEU A 72 -21.10 -2.63 23.48
#